data_AF-A0A9E4J2E5-F1
#
_entry.id   AF-A0A9E4J2E5-F1
#
_cell.length_a   1.000
_cell.length_b   1.000
_cell.length_c   1.000
_cell.angle_alpha   90.00
_cell.angle_beta   90.00
_cell.angle_gamma   90.00
#
_symmetry.space_group_name_H-M   'P 1'
#
loop_
_entity.id
_entity.type
_entity.pdbx_description
1 polymer ?
#
loop_
_entity_poly.entity_id
_entity_poly.type
_entity_poly.pdbx_seq_one_letter_code
_entity_poly.pdbx_strand_id
1 'polypeptide(L)' 'MRKTTLAQDESTDLVHGPPGELVAMVWRLTQDAWAMSGMPYPDYSRSEMPGRLIRANAPTSVASEL' A
#
# COMPACT_ATOMS: atom_id res chain seq x y z
N MET A 1 -7.80 23.67 -21.09
CA MET A 1 -7.79 22.31 -20.50
C MET A 1 -7.01 22.38 -19.21
N ARG A 2 -7.66 22.36 -18.04
CA ARG A 2 -7.00 22.52 -16.73
C ARG A 2 -6.37 21.19 -16.31
N LYS A 3 -5.08 21.21 -16.00
CA LYS A 3 -4.35 20.06 -15.44
C LYS A 3 -4.62 20.04 -13.93
N THR A 4 -5.44 19.11 -13.46
CA THR A 4 -5.61 18.84 -12.03
C THR A 4 -4.60 17.78 -11.63
N THR A 5 -3.73 18.10 -10.67
CA THR A 5 -2.90 17.10 -9.98
C THR A 5 -3.77 16.33 -8.99
N LEU A 6 -3.44 15.06 -8.70
CA LEU A 6 -4.17 14.21 -7.74
C LEU A 6 -4.36 14.87 -6.35
N ALA A 7 -3.50 15.84 -6.02
CA ALA A 7 -3.56 16.62 -4.78
C ALA A 7 -4.64 17.73 -4.76
N GLN A 8 -5.33 18.01 -5.87
CA GLN A 8 -6.18 19.20 -6.00
C GLN A 8 -7.69 18.90 -5.93
N ASP A 9 -8.05 17.65 -5.61
CA ASP A 9 -9.44 17.32 -5.27
C ASP A 9 -9.62 17.39 -3.75
N GLU A 10 -9.83 18.61 -3.25
CA GLU A 10 -10.17 18.91 -1.85
C GLU A 10 -11.55 18.32 -1.44
N SER A 11 -12.23 17.58 -2.34
CA SER A 11 -13.56 17.01 -2.14
C SER A 11 -13.57 15.48 -2.02
N THR A 12 -12.44 14.84 -1.72
CA THR A 12 -12.52 13.44 -1.27
C THR A 12 -12.82 13.46 0.22
N ASP A 13 -14.01 13.03 0.63
CA ASP A 13 -14.30 12.70 2.03
C ASP A 13 -13.28 11.65 2.49
N LEU A 14 -12.16 12.11 3.03
CA LEU A 14 -11.10 11.23 3.50
C LEU A 14 -11.61 10.55 4.76
N VAL A 15 -11.70 9.22 4.70
CA VAL A 15 -12.03 8.44 5.89
C VAL A 15 -10.84 8.50 6.84
N HIS A 16 -11.06 9.10 8.00
CA HIS A 16 -10.07 9.21 9.07
C HIS A 16 -10.19 8.05 10.05
N GLY A 17 -9.06 7.53 10.51
CA GLY A 17 -9.00 6.44 11.50
C GLY A 17 -7.58 5.92 11.69
N PRO A 18 -7.35 5.02 12.67
CA PRO A 18 -6.09 4.32 12.83
C PRO A 18 -5.69 3.61 11.54
N PRO A 19 -4.40 3.64 11.13
CA PRO A 19 -3.96 3.03 9.87
C PRO A 19 -4.37 1.56 9.71
N GLY A 20 -4.34 0.79 10.80
CA GLY A 20 -4.77 -0.62 10.78
C GLY A 20 -6.24 -0.80 10.46
N GLU A 21 -7.11 0.08 10.95
CA GLU A 21 -8.56 0.04 10.69
C GLU A 21 -8.87 0.44 9.25
N LEU A 22 -8.21 1.47 8.73
CA LEU A 22 -8.35 1.89 7.33
C LEU A 22 -7.90 0.79 6.36
N VAL A 23 -6.77 0.14 6.65
CA VAL A 23 -6.26 -0.99 5.86
C VAL A 23 -7.23 -2.16 5.92
N ALA A 24 -7.74 -2.52 7.11
CA ALA A 24 -8.70 -3.62 7.25
C ALA A 24 -9.99 -3.37 6.45
N MET A 25 -10.48 -2.12 6.46
CA MET A 25 -11.65 -1.71 5.69
C MET A 25 -11.44 -1.88 4.18
N VAL A 26 -10.36 -1.30 3.63
CA VAL A 26 -10.05 -1.37 2.19
C VAL A 26 -9.71 -2.79 1.75
N TRP A 27 -9.10 -3.59 2.63
CA TRP A 27 -8.71 -4.96 2.34
C TRP A 27 -9.91 -5.83 1.98
N ARG A 28 -11.01 -5.75 2.75
CA ARG A 28 -12.21 -6.54 2.46
C ARG A 28 -12.81 -6.20 1.10
N LEU A 29 -12.92 -4.90 0.78
CA LEU A 29 -13.42 -4.43 -0.53
C LEU A 29 -12.56 -4.94 -1.69
N THR A 30 -11.24 -4.98 -1.48
CA THR A 30 -10.28 -5.46 -2.48
C THR A 30 -10.47 -6.96 -2.74
N GLN A 31 -10.66 -7.76 -1.69
CA GLN A 31 -10.93 -9.20 -1.81
C GLN A 31 -12.25 -9.48 -2.55
N ASP A 32 -13.31 -8.75 -2.20
CA ASP A 32 -14.62 -8.91 -2.84
C ASP A 32 -14.55 -8.54 -4.33
N ALA A 33 -13.93 -7.40 -4.65
CA ALA A 33 -13.73 -6.98 -6.04
C ALA A 33 -12.87 -7.97 -6.84
N TRP A 34 -11.83 -8.55 -6.21
CA TRP A 34 -11.00 -9.56 -6.86
C TRP A 34 -11.78 -10.85 -7.14
N ALA A 35 -12.57 -11.32 -6.18
CA ALA A 35 -13.42 -12.49 -6.35
C ALA A 35 -14.44 -12.31 -7.49
N MET A 36 -14.97 -11.10 -7.67
CA MET A 36 -15.89 -10.76 -8.77
C MET A 36 -15.22 -10.77 -10.15
N SER A 37 -13.89 -10.61 -10.22
CA SER A 37 -13.18 -10.55 -11.51
C SER A 37 -13.13 -11.90 -12.24
N GLY A 38 -13.34 -13.01 -11.53
CA GLY A 38 -13.18 -14.36 -12.07
C GLY A 38 -11.72 -14.72 -12.44
N MET A 39 -10.76 -13.83 -12.20
CA MET A 39 -9.35 -14.11 -12.46
C MET A 39 -8.72 -14.85 -11.28
N PRO A 40 -7.79 -15.79 -11.55
CA PRO A 40 -7.03 -16.41 -10.48
C PRO A 40 -6.21 -15.35 -9.74
N TYR A 41 -5.89 -15.62 -8.48
CA TYR A 41 -4.92 -14.79 -7.77
C TYR A 41 -3.58 -14.80 -8.52
N PRO A 42 -2.90 -13.66 -8.68
CA PRO A 42 -1.64 -13.61 -9.38
C PRO A 42 -0.59 -14.36 -8.55
N ASP A 43 0.10 -15.30 -9.20
CA ASP A 43 1.30 -15.90 -8.64
C ASP A 43 2.51 -15.11 -9.12
N TYR A 44 3.24 -14.50 -8.19
CA TYR A 44 4.44 -13.73 -8.48
C TYR A 44 5.62 -14.38 -7.79
N SER A 45 6.73 -14.55 -8.52
CA SER A 45 8.01 -14.76 -7.85
C SER A 45 8.34 -13.54 -6.98
N ARG A 46 9.16 -13.74 -5.94
CA ARG A 46 9.56 -12.64 -5.03
C ARG A 46 10.13 -11.43 -5.78
N SER A 47 10.85 -11.66 -6.89
CA SER A 47 11.46 -10.65 -7.76
C SER A 47 10.44 -9.86 -8.60
N GLU A 48 9.26 -10.42 -8.85
CA GLU A 48 8.23 -9.86 -9.72
C GLU A 48 7.06 -9.28 -8.92
N MET A 49 7.09 -9.40 -7.58
CA MET A 49 6.06 -8.82 -6.73
C MET A 49 5.98 -7.30 -6.94
N PRO A 50 4.78 -6.73 -7.16
CA PRO A 50 4.59 -5.30 -7.44
C PRO A 50 4.88 -4.39 -6.24
N GLY A 51 5.21 -4.95 -5.07
CA GLY A 51 5.53 -4.21 -3.85
C GLY A 51 6.73 -4.81 -3.11
N ARG A 52 7.50 -3.94 -2.45
CA ARG A 52 8.64 -4.31 -1.60
C ARG A 52 8.45 -3.75 -0.19
N LEU A 53 8.56 -4.60 0.82
CA LEU A 53 8.61 -4.17 2.22
C LEU A 53 10.00 -3.61 2.52
N ILE A 54 10.06 -2.32 2.89
CA ILE A 54 11.28 -1.68 3.39
C ILE A 54 11.07 -1.42 4.88
N ARG A 55 11.93 -1.99 5.73
CA ARG A 55 11.90 -1.74 7.18
C ARG A 55 12.94 -0.68 7.49
N ALA A 56 12.52 0.42 8.12
CA ALA A 56 13.39 1.57 8.38
C ALA A 56 14.41 1.37 9.52
N ASN A 57 14.44 0.21 10.21
CA ASN A 57 15.32 -0.03 11.36
C ASN A 57 15.94 -1.44 11.34
N ALA A 58 16.81 -1.73 10.36
CA ALA A 58 17.89 -2.68 10.64
C ALA A 58 18.98 -1.88 11.38
N PRO A 59 19.45 -2.29 12.57
CA PRO A 59 20.51 -1.55 13.25
C PRO A 59 21.76 -1.57 12.36
N THR A 60 22.13 -0.39 11.85
CA THR A 60 23.46 -0.19 11.27
C THR A 60 24.45 -0.29 12.42
N SER A 61 25.03 -1.47 12.63
CA SER A 61 26.19 -1.64 13.49
C SER A 61 27.34 -0.85 12.86
N VAL A 62 27.50 0.40 13.25
CA VAL A 62 28.74 1.13 13.04
C VAL A 62 29.68 0.71 14.16
N ALA A 63 30.58 -0.22 13.84
CA ALA A 63 31.71 -0.53 14.70
C ALA A 63 32.46 0.78 14.98
N SER A 64 32.38 1.26 16.21
CA SER A 64 33.25 2.32 16.71
C SER A 64 34.54 1.66 17.14
N GLU A 65 35.51 1.62 16.24
CA GLU A 65 36.92 1.65 16.64
C GLU A 65 37.25 3.11 16.94
N LEU A 66 37.61 3.40 18.19
CA LEU A 66 38.70 4.29 18.62
C LEU A 66 38.89 4.11 20.13
#